data_AF-A0A090QNY7-F1
#
_entry.id   AF-A0A090QNY7-F1
#
_cell.length_a   1.000
_cell.length_b   1.000
_cell.length_c   1.000
_cell.angle_alpha   90.00
_cell.angle_beta   90.00
_cell.angle_gamma   90.00
#
_symmetry.space_group_name_H-M   'P 1'
#
loop_
_entity.id
_entity.type
_entity.pdbx_description
1 polymer ?
#
loop_
_entity_poly.entity_id
_entity_poly.type
_entity_poly.pdbx_seq_one_letter_code
_entity_poly.pdbx_strand_id
1 'polypeptide(L)'
;MAGSISLPFKSSPVQAATPANAKDEKVVWSACTVNCGSRCPLRMHVVDGEIKWVETDNTGDDTYGQHQVRACLRGRSMRRRVYNPDRLKYPMKRVGKRGEGKFKRISWMKPTTRLPTT
;
A
#
# COMPACT_ATOMS: atom_id res chain seq x y z
N MET A 1 9.37 39.36 22.51
CA MET A 1 8.22 39.97 21.79
C MET A 1 8.20 39.39 20.38
N ALA A 2 7.56 38.24 20.16
CA ALA A 2 7.46 37.62 18.82
C ALA A 2 6.15 38.07 18.18
N GLY A 3 6.24 38.87 17.12
CA GLY A 3 5.09 39.36 16.37
C GLY A 3 4.43 38.24 15.59
N SER A 4 3.12 38.02 15.83
CA SER A 4 2.30 37.13 15.03
C SER A 4 2.07 37.72 13.63
N ILE A 5 2.54 37.03 12.59
CA ILE A 5 2.20 37.36 11.20
C ILE A 5 0.74 36.94 10.97
N SER A 6 -0.14 37.92 10.75
CA SER A 6 -1.54 37.66 10.39
C SER A 6 -1.62 37.28 8.91
N LEU A 7 -2.01 36.04 8.61
CA LEU A 7 -2.26 35.59 7.24
C LEU A 7 -3.62 36.14 6.75
N PRO A 8 -3.76 36.59 5.49
CA PRO A 8 -5.00 37.18 4.95
C PRO A 8 -6.09 36.14 4.61
N PHE A 9 -5.90 34.88 4.99
CA PHE A 9 -6.87 33.81 4.74
C PHE A 9 -7.55 33.42 6.04
N LYS A 10 -8.88 33.35 6.01
CA LYS A 10 -9.68 32.82 7.12
C LYS A 10 -9.37 31.34 7.27
N SER A 11 -8.75 30.92 8.37
CA SER A 11 -8.67 29.52 8.72
C SER A 11 -10.07 29.04 9.08
N SER A 12 -10.70 28.30 8.16
CA SER A 12 -11.86 27.50 8.54
C SER A 12 -11.35 26.30 9.35
N PRO A 13 -11.93 25.98 10.51
CA PRO A 13 -11.62 24.73 11.17
C PRO A 13 -11.97 23.60 10.19
N VAL A 14 -10.96 22.88 9.70
CA VAL A 14 -11.21 21.58 9.09
C VAL A 14 -11.74 20.72 10.20
N GLN A 15 -13.05 20.48 10.19
CA GLN A 15 -13.67 19.48 11.04
C GLN A 15 -12.87 18.20 10.83
N ALA A 16 -12.21 17.72 11.90
CA ALA A 16 -11.58 16.41 11.86
C ALA A 16 -12.64 15.44 11.36
N ALA A 17 -12.39 14.78 10.23
CA ALA A 17 -13.30 13.79 9.71
C ALA A 17 -13.52 12.77 10.82
N THR A 18 -14.72 12.77 11.41
CA THR A 18 -15.14 11.75 12.35
C THR A 18 -14.84 10.41 11.69
N PRO A 19 -14.09 9.50 12.34
CA PRO A 19 -13.89 8.18 11.77
C PRO A 19 -15.28 7.60 11.54
N ALA A 20 -15.64 7.42 10.27
CA ALA A 20 -16.92 6.86 9.90
C ALA A 20 -17.06 5.56 10.67
N ASN A 21 -18.16 5.43 11.43
CA ASN A 21 -18.52 4.27 12.25
C ASN A 21 -18.02 2.96 11.63
N ALA A 22 -16.87 2.51 12.14
CA ALA A 22 -16.17 1.32 11.73
C ALA A 22 -16.81 0.10 12.40
N LYS A 23 -18.04 -0.25 12.01
CA LYS A 23 -18.68 -1.45 12.58
C LYS A 23 -18.02 -2.75 12.10
N ASP A 24 -17.25 -2.72 11.00
CA ASP A 24 -16.56 -3.88 10.41
C ASP A 24 -15.12 -3.57 9.91
N GLU A 25 -14.43 -2.57 10.49
CA GLU A 25 -13.03 -2.31 10.13
C GLU A 25 -12.10 -3.35 10.76
N LYS A 26 -11.37 -4.08 9.92
CA LYS A 26 -10.33 -5.01 10.35
C LYS A 26 -8.96 -4.41 10.07
N VAL A 27 -8.15 -4.31 11.13
CA VAL A 27 -6.73 -3.94 11.00
C VAL A 27 -5.89 -5.20 10.81
N VAL A 28 -5.15 -5.27 9.70
CA VAL A 28 -4.24 -6.38 9.36
C VAL A 28 -2.82 -5.88 9.21
N TRP A 29 -1.87 -6.53 9.87
CA TRP A 29 -0.45 -6.23 9.71
C TRP A 29 0.10 -6.81 8.41
N SER A 30 0.89 -6.01 7.71
CA SER A 30 1.62 -6.38 6.49
C SER A 30 2.98 -5.68 6.48
N ALA A 31 3.85 -6.06 5.55
CA ALA A 31 5.10 -5.36 5.29
C ALA A 31 5.03 -4.52 4.01
N CYS A 32 5.81 -3.45 3.96
CA CYS A 32 6.08 -2.70 2.74
C CYS A 32 7.02 -3.52 1.84
N THR A 33 6.52 -3.96 0.68
CA THR A 33 7.29 -4.76 -0.30
C THR A 33 7.99 -3.91 -1.36
N VAL A 34 8.10 -2.61 -1.12
CA VAL A 34 8.93 -1.73 -1.96
C VAL A 34 10.39 -2.07 -1.70
N ASN A 35 11.17 -2.24 -2.77
CA ASN A 35 12.60 -2.57 -2.69
C ASN A 35 13.45 -1.36 -2.24
N CYS A 36 13.19 -0.85 -1.04
CA CYS A 36 13.96 0.21 -0.38
C CYS A 36 14.81 -0.31 0.80
N GLY A 37 14.81 -1.63 1.04
CA GLY A 37 15.57 -2.28 2.11
C GLY A 37 14.88 -2.29 3.48
N SER A 38 14.13 -1.24 3.83
CA SER A 38 13.58 -1.06 5.19
C SER A 38 12.46 -2.02 5.58
N ARG A 39 11.69 -2.57 4.62
CA ARG A 39 10.55 -3.48 4.87
C ARG A 39 9.61 -3.03 6.00
N CYS A 40 9.30 -1.73 6.05
CA CYS A 40 8.52 -1.13 7.15
C CYS A 40 7.19 -1.87 7.39
N PRO A 41 6.78 -2.06 8.65
CA PRO A 41 5.47 -2.58 8.98
C PRO A 41 4.37 -1.60 8.55
N LEU A 42 3.27 -2.14 8.05
CA LEU A 42 2.10 -1.43 7.57
C LEU A 42 0.86 -2.01 8.24
N ARG A 43 0.00 -1.14 8.76
CA ARG A 43 -1.32 -1.53 9.26
C ARG A 43 -2.34 -1.23 8.17
N MET A 44 -2.89 -2.28 7.58
CA MET A 44 -3.89 -2.19 6.53
C MET A 44 -5.27 -2.19 7.17
N HIS A 45 -6.02 -1.13 6.92
CA HIS A 45 -7.37 -0.97 7.41
C HIS A 45 -8.34 -1.44 6.33
N VAL A 46 -8.99 -2.58 6.59
CA VAL A 46 -9.83 -3.32 5.66
C VAL A 46 -11.29 -3.15 6.06
N VAL A 47 -12.11 -2.65 5.14
CA VAL A 47 -13.57 -2.49 5.30
C VAL A 47 -14.22 -3.13 4.09
N ASP A 48 -15.22 -3.99 4.30
CA ASP A 48 -15.92 -4.74 3.24
C ASP A 48 -14.97 -5.57 2.33
N GLY A 49 -13.88 -6.08 2.90
CA GLY A 49 -12.86 -6.84 2.15
C GLY A 49 -11.92 -5.98 1.29
N GLU A 50 -12.03 -4.64 1.36
CA GLU A 50 -11.18 -3.70 0.64
C GLU A 50 -10.28 -2.88 1.58
N ILE A 51 -9.02 -2.66 1.18
CA ILE A 51 -8.08 -1.80 1.91
C ILE A 51 -8.47 -0.33 1.67
N LYS A 52 -9.18 0.27 2.62
CA LYS A 52 -9.58 1.69 2.53
C LYS A 52 -8.40 2.61 2.76
N TRP A 53 -7.57 2.33 3.77
CA TRP A 53 -6.39 3.13 4.05
C TRP A 53 -5.25 2.31 4.65
N VAL A 54 -4.03 2.87 4.59
CA VAL A 54 -2.80 2.22 5.08
C VAL A 54 -2.13 3.16 6.08
N GLU A 55 -2.01 2.69 7.31
CA GLU A 55 -1.30 3.37 8.38
C GLU A 55 0.12 2.86 8.49
N THR A 56 0.95 3.70 9.09
CA THR A 56 2.25 3.30 9.59
C THR A 56 2.10 2.52 10.90
N ASP A 57 3.16 1.84 11.32
CA ASP A 57 3.32 1.51 12.73
C ASP A 57 3.24 2.78 13.59
N ASN A 58 2.38 2.70 14.60
CA ASN A 58 2.10 3.70 15.61
C ASN A 58 2.15 3.06 17.02
N THR A 59 2.75 1.87 17.13
CA THR A 59 2.92 1.12 18.37
C THR A 59 4.32 1.40 18.95
N GLY A 60 4.41 1.59 20.27
CA GLY A 60 5.65 1.96 20.95
C GLY A 60 5.88 3.47 21.04
N ASP A 61 6.95 3.85 21.74
CA ASP A 61 7.34 5.25 21.96
C ASP A 61 8.54 5.60 21.08
N ASP A 62 8.81 6.89 20.83
CA ASP A 62 10.01 7.33 20.10
C ASP A 62 11.31 7.25 20.95
N THR A 63 11.47 6.12 21.65
CA THR A 63 12.65 5.79 22.46
C THR A 63 13.52 4.78 21.71
N TYR A 64 14.84 4.92 21.81
CA TYR A 64 15.77 4.00 21.17
C TYR A 64 15.56 2.57 21.69
N GLY A 65 15.46 1.60 20.79
CA GLY A 65 15.13 0.20 21.11
C GLY A 65 13.64 -0.16 21.09
N GLN A 66 12.74 0.82 21.24
CA GLN A 66 11.27 0.64 21.12
C GLN A 66 10.64 1.61 20.09
N HIS A 67 11.48 2.21 19.27
CA HIS A 67 11.09 3.23 18.30
C HIS A 67 10.11 2.71 17.25
N GLN A 68 9.14 3.55 16.91
CA GLN A 68 8.16 3.25 15.87
C GLN A 68 8.85 3.16 14.51
N VAL A 69 8.65 2.06 13.78
CA VAL A 69 9.24 1.90 12.44
C VAL A 69 8.31 2.52 11.41
N ARG A 70 8.42 3.85 11.25
CA ARG A 70 7.44 4.60 10.45
C ARG A 70 7.58 4.38 8.95
N ALA A 71 6.47 4.02 8.31
CA ALA A 71 6.41 3.85 6.86
C ALA A 71 6.37 5.19 6.13
N CYS A 72 7.22 5.32 5.10
CA CYS A 72 7.23 6.49 4.21
C CYS A 72 5.95 6.58 3.35
N LEU A 73 5.77 7.71 2.65
CA LEU A 73 4.64 7.95 1.75
C LEU A 73 4.49 6.87 0.66
N ARG A 74 5.60 6.29 0.18
CA ARG A 74 5.58 5.19 -0.79
C ARG A 74 4.97 3.91 -0.18
N GLY A 75 5.31 3.59 1.07
CA GLY A 75 4.72 2.45 1.78
C GLY A 75 3.23 2.67 2.09
N ARG A 76 2.86 3.88 2.53
CA ARG A 76 1.46 4.23 2.81
C ARG A 76 0.56 4.27 1.56
N SER A 77 1.15 4.29 0.37
CA SER A 77 0.42 4.21 -0.91
C SER A 77 0.30 2.78 -1.47
N MET A 78 0.66 1.75 -0.70
CA MET A 78 0.62 0.35 -1.15
C MET A 78 -0.75 -0.10 -1.70
N ARG A 79 -1.87 0.46 -1.21
CA ARG A 79 -3.21 0.19 -1.78
C ARG A 79 -3.29 0.46 -3.29
N ARG A 80 -2.57 1.47 -3.78
CA ARG A 80 -2.54 1.84 -5.21
C ARG A 80 -1.87 0.78 -6.07
N ARG A 81 -0.99 -0.05 -5.50
CA ARG A 81 -0.38 -1.20 -6.20
C ARG A 81 -1.32 -2.39 -6.25
N VAL A 82 -2.08 -2.62 -5.18
CA VAL A 82 -3.05 -3.73 -5.09
C VAL A 82 -4.22 -3.52 -6.04
N TYR A 83 -4.70 -2.28 -6.16
CA TYR A 83 -5.87 -1.93 -6.99
C TYR A 83 -5.49 -1.21 -8.29
N ASN A 84 -4.23 -1.30 -8.72
CA ASN A 84 -3.81 -0.69 -9.99
C ASN A 84 -4.60 -1.30 -11.16
N PRO A 85 -5.14 -0.50 -12.10
CA PRO A 85 -5.84 -1.03 -13.27
C PRO A 85 -4.98 -1.99 -14.11
N ASP A 86 -3.67 -1.74 -14.18
CA ASP A 86 -2.70 -2.53 -14.94
C ASP A 86 -2.17 -3.75 -14.17
N ARG A 87 -2.72 -4.02 -12.97
CA ARG A 87 -2.27 -5.15 -12.16
C ARG A 87 -2.53 -6.47 -12.88
N LEU A 88 -1.50 -7.31 -12.92
CA LEU A 88 -1.61 -8.67 -13.44
C LEU A 88 -2.51 -9.52 -12.53
N LYS A 89 -3.72 -9.84 -13.03
CA LYS A 89 -4.72 -10.65 -12.31
C LYS A 89 -4.64 -12.15 -12.61
N TYR A 90 -4.05 -12.50 -13.76
CA TYR A 90 -4.03 -13.87 -14.26
C TYR A 90 -2.63 -14.25 -14.75
N PRO A 91 -2.28 -15.54 -14.72
CA PRO A 91 -1.04 -16.00 -15.33
C PRO A 91 -1.14 -15.85 -16.86
N MET A 92 -0.05 -15.41 -17.47
CA MET A 92 0.02 -15.09 -18.89
C MET A 92 1.23 -15.76 -19.53
N LYS A 93 1.04 -16.30 -20.75
CA LYS A 93 2.11 -16.89 -21.56
C LYS A 93 2.43 -15.97 -22.74
N ARG A 94 3.73 -15.72 -22.95
CA ARG A 94 4.21 -14.97 -24.13
C ARG A 94 3.92 -15.74 -25.41
N VAL A 95 3.41 -15.06 -26.43
CA VAL A 95 3.09 -15.67 -27.75
C VAL A 95 3.94 -15.13 -28.91
N GLY A 96 4.66 -14.02 -28.73
CA GLY A 96 5.56 -13.43 -29.73
C GLY A 96 7.04 -13.38 -29.29
N LYS A 97 7.86 -12.61 -30.01
CA LYS A 97 9.25 -12.34 -29.60
C LYS A 97 9.27 -11.51 -28.32
N ARG A 98 10.41 -11.54 -27.61
CA ARG A 98 10.62 -10.73 -26.40
C ARG A 98 10.57 -9.24 -26.79
N GLY A 99 9.76 -8.47 -26.07
CA GLY A 99 9.59 -7.02 -26.32
C GLY A 99 8.29 -6.65 -27.04
N GLU A 100 7.59 -7.58 -27.69
CA GLU A 100 6.36 -7.26 -28.45
C GLU A 100 5.11 -7.05 -27.58
N GLY A 101 5.17 -7.33 -26.27
CA GLY A 101 4.03 -7.17 -25.36
C GLY A 101 2.85 -8.14 -25.61
N LYS A 102 2.99 -9.12 -26.51
CA LYS A 102 1.91 -10.06 -26.86
C LYS A 102 1.86 -11.24 -25.88
N PHE A 103 0.77 -11.31 -25.12
CA PHE A 103 0.52 -12.35 -24.12
C PHE A 103 -0.87 -12.97 -24.28
N LYS A 104 -0.99 -14.26 -23.96
CA LYS A 104 -2.27 -14.98 -23.87
C LYS A 104 -2.48 -15.48 -22.44
N ARG A 105 -3.69 -15.30 -21.91
CA ARG A 105 -4.08 -15.82 -20.59
C ARG A 105 -4.01 -17.35 -20.56
N ILE A 106 -3.50 -17.89 -19.45
CA ILE A 106 -3.50 -19.33 -19.17
C ILE A 106 -4.20 -19.59 -17.82
N SER A 107 -4.49 -20.86 -17.54
CA SER A 107 -5.03 -21.30 -16.25
C SER A 107 -3.90 -21.74 -15.31
N TRP A 108 -4.07 -21.53 -14.00
CA TRP A 108 -3.13 -22.01 -12.98
C TRP A 108 -2.98 -23.53 -12.96
N MET A 109 -4.03 -24.26 -13.35
CA MET A 109 -4.05 -25.73 -13.35
C MET A 109 -3.24 -26.34 -14.49
N LYS A 110 -2.78 -25.54 -15.47
CA LYS A 110 -1.85 -26.07 -16.49
C LYS A 110 -0.49 -26.24 -15.83
N PRO A 111 0.10 -27.44 -15.88
CA PRO A 111 1.38 -27.67 -15.24
C PRO A 111 2.44 -26.75 -15.86
N THR A 112 3.35 -26.28 -15.00
CA THR A 112 4.47 -25.37 -15.28
C THR A 112 5.53 -25.97 -16.22
N THR A 113 5.18 -26.97 -17.02
CA THR A 113 6.01 -27.89 -17.83
C THR A 113 6.89 -27.22 -18.88
N ARG A 114 6.96 -25.88 -18.94
CA ARG A 114 7.88 -25.15 -19.80
C ARG A 114 8.53 -23.98 -19.07
N LEU A 115 9.00 -24.18 -17.85
CA LEU A 115 10.16 -23.40 -17.38
C LEU A 115 11.35 -23.93 -18.19
N PRO A 116 12.11 -23.08 -18.91
CA PRO A 116 13.34 -23.52 -19.52
C PRO A 116 14.25 -23.98 -18.40
N THR A 117 14.43 -25.29 -18.27
CA THR A 117 15.55 -25.88 -17.55
C THR A 117 16.79 -25.40 -18.28
N THR A 118 17.47 -24.41 -17.70
CA THR A 118 18.92 -24.29 -17.85
C THR A 118 19.58 -25.55 -17.35
#